data_AF-A0A142WUB9-F1
#
_entry.id   AF-A0A142WUB9-F1
#
_cell.length_a   1.000
_cell.length_b   1.000
_cell.length_c   1.000
_cell.angle_alpha   90.00
_cell.angle_beta   90.00
_cell.angle_gamma   90.00
#
_symmetry.space_group_name_H-M   'P 1'
#
loop_
_entity.id
_entity.type
_entity.pdbx_description
1 polymer ?
#
loop_
_entity_poly.entity_id
_entity_poly.type
_entity_poly.pdbx_seq_one_letter_code
_entity_poly.pdbx_strand_id
1 'polypeptide(L)'
;MVRARFLIVVCSRRTRESQWVNREIVRFRELGRHDRILALLIDGEPHEAFPIALGEIRRAATARGEGSLAALELIEPLASDVRPRKDLTAKVVRTRARLRILASLLEVDFDDLRQREAERRRSQVMQFTIALGILLVGMVAGSCEYLRQRRATHAAEIQADKDRRLALAESAAADAARRNEAEAKKNAELAKQNAATAETLKKAQEELTEQQRLARVKAESERAW
;
A
#
# COMPACT_ATOMS: atom_id res chain seq x y z
N MET A 1 22.31 -4.84 56.58
CA MET A 1 22.03 -5.83 55.52
C MET A 1 21.14 -7.03 55.92
N VAL A 2 20.86 -7.31 57.20
CA VAL A 2 20.10 -8.52 57.63
C VAL A 2 18.69 -8.66 57.00
N ARG A 3 18.10 -7.57 56.49
CA ARG A 3 16.75 -7.54 55.89
C ARG A 3 16.69 -7.76 54.37
N ALA A 4 17.81 -7.77 53.64
CA ALA A 4 17.78 -7.87 52.17
C ALA A 4 17.43 -9.30 51.71
N ARG A 5 16.38 -9.46 50.89
CA ARG A 5 15.94 -10.76 50.35
C ARG A 5 16.86 -11.28 49.25
N PHE A 6 17.40 -10.39 48.42
CA PHE A 6 18.29 -10.69 47.29
C PHE A 6 19.48 -9.74 47.29
N LEU A 7 20.62 -10.20 46.77
CA LEU A 7 21.82 -9.40 46.53
C LEU A 7 22.07 -9.33 45.02
N ILE A 8 22.02 -8.13 44.44
CA ILE A 8 22.38 -7.93 43.02
C ILE A 8 23.81 -7.40 42.96
N VAL A 9 24.70 -8.17 42.33
CA VAL A 9 26.11 -7.82 42.15
C VAL A 9 26.31 -7.28 40.74
N VAL A 10 26.71 -6.01 40.65
CA VAL A 10 27.05 -5.38 39.37
C VAL A 10 28.50 -5.73 39.05
N CYS A 11 28.69 -6.72 38.17
CA CYS A 11 29.97 -7.28 37.77
C CYS A 11 30.63 -6.43 36.68
N SER A 12 31.83 -5.96 36.99
CA SER A 12 32.74 -5.25 36.09
C SER A 12 34.17 -5.67 36.44
N ARG A 13 35.16 -5.38 35.59
CA ARG A 13 36.57 -5.63 35.88
C ARG A 13 36.99 -5.05 37.25
N ARG A 14 36.45 -3.88 37.62
CA ARG A 14 36.69 -3.21 38.92
C ARG A 14 36.02 -3.90 40.10
N THR A 15 34.85 -4.51 39.88
CA THR A 15 34.09 -5.18 40.94
C THR A 15 34.81 -6.43 41.43
N ARG A 16 35.51 -7.14 40.55
CA ARG A 16 36.24 -8.37 40.87
C ARG A 16 37.24 -8.18 42.02
N GLU A 17 37.99 -7.09 42.00
CA GLU A 17 39.03 -6.75 42.98
C GLU A 17 38.49 -6.09 44.25
N SER A 18 37.20 -5.73 44.28
CA SER A 18 36.62 -5.04 45.42
C SER A 18 36.50 -5.96 46.63
N GLN A 19 37.31 -5.70 47.65
CA GLN A 19 37.22 -6.42 48.92
C GLN A 19 35.85 -6.22 49.60
N TRP A 20 35.23 -5.05 49.42
CA TRP A 20 33.90 -4.77 49.98
C TRP A 20 32.83 -5.66 49.37
N VAL A 21 32.83 -5.78 48.03
CA VAL A 21 31.86 -6.64 47.32
C VAL A 21 32.06 -8.10 47.68
N ASN A 22 33.32 -8.57 47.74
CA ASN A 22 33.62 -9.94 48.17
C ASN A 22 33.15 -10.20 49.61
N ARG A 23 33.42 -9.30 50.56
CA ARG A 23 32.92 -9.43 51.95
C ARG A 23 31.40 -9.49 52.01
N GLU A 24 30.70 -8.68 51.22
CA GLU A 24 29.24 -8.68 51.20
C GLU A 24 28.68 -9.98 50.63
N ILE A 25 29.28 -10.53 49.57
CA ILE A 25 28.91 -11.83 49.01
C ILE A 25 29.12 -12.94 50.04
N VAL A 26 30.28 -12.97 50.71
CA VAL A 26 30.58 -13.96 51.76
C VAL A 26 29.55 -13.87 52.88
N ARG A 27 29.26 -12.66 53.37
CA ARG A 27 28.25 -12.44 54.40
C ARG A 27 26.85 -12.90 53.98
N PHE A 28 26.46 -12.62 52.74
CA PHE A 28 25.15 -13.03 52.23
C PHE A 28 25.04 -14.56 52.09
N ARG A 29 26.17 -15.24 51.80
CA ARG A 29 26.28 -16.70 51.81
C ARG A 29 26.20 -17.29 53.22
N GLU A 30 26.87 -16.69 54.20
CA GLU A 30 26.81 -17.10 55.62
C GLU A 30 25.38 -17.05 56.18
N LEU A 31 24.53 -16.17 55.62
CA LEU A 31 23.09 -16.10 55.93
C LEU A 31 22.26 -17.20 55.23
N GLY A 32 22.89 -18.14 54.52
CA GLY A 32 22.24 -19.23 53.78
C GLY A 32 21.64 -18.84 52.43
N ARG A 33 21.73 -17.57 52.00
CA ARG A 33 21.02 -17.02 50.83
C ARG A 33 21.84 -17.04 49.54
N HIS A 34 22.65 -18.06 49.37
CA HIS A 34 23.58 -18.22 48.24
C HIS A 34 22.87 -18.30 46.87
N ASP A 35 21.66 -18.85 46.83
CA ASP A 35 20.74 -18.94 45.70
C ASP A 35 20.13 -17.58 45.29
N ARG A 36 20.24 -16.57 46.15
CA ARG A 36 19.61 -15.24 45.97
C ARG A 36 20.62 -14.15 45.61
N ILE A 37 21.79 -14.56 45.12
CA ILE A 37 22.83 -13.66 44.63
C ILE A 37 22.75 -13.61 43.10
N LEU A 38 22.35 -12.46 42.57
CA LEU A 38 22.13 -12.24 41.13
C LEU A 38 23.29 -11.45 40.54
N ALA A 39 23.97 -12.01 39.55
CA ALA A 39 25.06 -11.32 38.85
C ALA A 39 24.54 -10.51 37.65
N LEU A 40 24.99 -9.27 37.51
CA LEU A 40 24.72 -8.39 36.37
C LEU A 40 26.05 -7.99 35.73
N LEU A 41 26.37 -8.56 34.56
CA LEU A 41 27.62 -8.29 33.84
C LEU A 41 27.47 -7.02 32.99
N ILE A 42 28.21 -5.98 33.36
CA ILE A 42 28.19 -4.68 32.67
C ILE A 42 29.44 -4.44 31.82
N ASP A 43 30.56 -5.06 32.16
CA ASP A 43 31.87 -4.86 31.53
C ASP A 43 32.82 -6.03 31.82
N GLY A 44 33.75 -6.31 30.90
CA GLY A 44 34.69 -7.45 30.95
C GLY A 44 34.04 -8.79 30.66
N GLU A 45 34.86 -9.84 30.59
CA GLU A 45 34.37 -11.23 30.50
C GLU A 45 34.04 -11.81 31.88
N PRO A 46 33.21 -12.87 31.99
CA PRO A 46 32.85 -13.48 33.28
C PRO A 46 34.06 -13.80 34.16
N HIS A 47 35.15 -14.32 33.58
CA HIS A 47 36.38 -14.65 34.30
C HIS A 47 37.19 -13.42 34.76
N GLU A 48 36.97 -12.25 34.17
CA GLU A 48 37.65 -10.99 34.53
C GLU A 48 36.78 -10.09 35.44
N ALA A 49 35.46 -10.27 35.41
CA ALA A 49 34.51 -9.35 36.03
C ALA A 49 33.79 -9.93 37.26
N PHE A 50 33.68 -11.26 37.37
CA PHE A 50 33.00 -11.87 38.50
C PHE A 50 33.90 -11.87 39.73
N PRO A 51 33.42 -11.39 40.89
CA PRO A 51 34.13 -11.54 42.17
C PRO A 51 34.40 -13.01 42.49
N ILE A 52 35.55 -13.27 43.11
CA ILE A 52 36.01 -14.63 43.47
C ILE A 52 34.93 -15.36 44.30
N ALA A 53 34.32 -14.65 45.24
CA ALA A 53 33.29 -15.19 46.12
C ALA A 53 32.01 -15.69 45.39
N LEU A 54 31.76 -15.25 44.14
CA LEU A 54 30.66 -15.79 43.31
C LEU A 54 31.01 -17.14 42.67
N GLY A 55 32.26 -17.32 42.24
CA GLY A 55 32.71 -18.56 41.58
C GLY A 55 32.73 -19.78 42.52
N GLU A 56 32.84 -19.54 43.82
CA GLU A 56 32.84 -20.57 44.85
C GLU A 56 31.45 -21.16 45.15
N ILE A 57 30.35 -20.47 44.78
CA ILE A 57 28.96 -20.82 45.15
C ILE A 57 28.60 -22.26 44.70
N ARG A 58 29.14 -22.72 43.56
CA ARG A 58 28.80 -24.05 43.04
C ARG A 58 29.69 -25.19 43.54
N ARG A 59 30.86 -24.90 44.12
CA ARG A 59 31.73 -25.93 44.70
C ARG A 59 31.12 -26.60 45.94
N ALA A 60 30.20 -25.92 46.62
CA ALA A 60 29.58 -26.40 47.86
C ALA A 60 28.17 -26.99 47.70
N ALA A 61 27.49 -26.81 46.55
CA ALA A 61 26.08 -27.17 46.39
C ALA A 61 25.82 -28.63 45.95
N THR A 62 26.86 -29.46 45.78
CA THR A 62 26.73 -30.90 45.48
C THR A 62 27.64 -31.72 46.39
N ALA A 63 27.27 -31.83 47.66
CA ALA A 63 27.77 -32.87 48.55
C ALA A 63 26.59 -33.45 49.36
N ARG A 64 25.64 -34.06 48.63
CA ARG A 64 24.65 -34.96 49.21
C ARG A 64 24.87 -36.34 48.59
N GLY A 65 25.86 -37.05 49.11
CA GLY A 65 26.21 -38.41 48.69
C GLY A 65 27.66 -38.72 49.00
N GLU A 66 27.89 -39.77 49.79
CA GLU A 66 29.19 -40.32 50.16
C GLU A 66 30.15 -40.44 48.96
N GLY A 67 31.39 -40.00 49.15
CA GLY A 67 32.54 -40.62 48.49
C GLY A 67 32.80 -40.31 47.01
N SER A 68 32.41 -39.14 46.48
CA SER A 68 32.87 -38.71 45.15
C SER A 68 33.71 -37.44 45.24
N LEU A 69 34.97 -37.55 44.79
CA LEU A 69 35.92 -36.44 44.63
C LEU A 69 35.23 -35.27 43.93
N ALA A 70 35.12 -34.14 44.63
CA ALA A 70 34.50 -32.93 44.13
C ALA A 70 35.24 -32.42 42.88
N ALA A 71 34.81 -32.89 41.71
CA ALA A 71 35.20 -32.32 40.43
C ALA A 71 34.70 -30.86 40.42
N LEU A 72 35.67 -29.95 40.44
CA LEU A 72 35.48 -28.50 40.49
C LEU A 72 34.87 -27.99 39.19
N GLU A 73 33.57 -28.21 39.01
CA GLU A 73 32.87 -27.75 37.82
C GLU A 73 32.54 -26.26 37.97
N LEU A 74 33.28 -25.42 37.25
CA LEU A 74 33.10 -23.98 37.21
C LEU A 74 31.86 -23.67 36.37
N ILE A 75 30.66 -23.75 36.94
CA ILE A 75 29.50 -23.20 36.24
C ILE A 75 29.29 -21.76 36.65
N GLU A 76 29.28 -20.94 35.62
CA GLU A 76 29.01 -19.53 35.67
C GLU A 76 27.64 -19.28 36.34
N PRO A 77 27.55 -18.35 37.31
CA PRO A 77 26.27 -17.97 37.92
C PRO A 77 25.29 -17.51 36.85
N LEU A 78 23.98 -17.56 37.16
CA LEU A 78 22.90 -17.10 36.29
C LEU A 78 22.98 -15.58 36.07
N ALA A 79 23.96 -15.15 35.29
CA ALA A 79 24.27 -13.74 35.09
C ALA A 79 23.35 -13.15 34.03
N SER A 80 22.94 -11.91 34.28
CA SER A 80 22.29 -11.07 33.29
C SER A 80 23.37 -10.26 32.58
N ASP A 81 23.58 -10.51 31.30
CA ASP A 81 24.57 -9.77 30.50
C ASP A 81 23.90 -8.54 29.85
N VAL A 82 24.44 -7.35 30.13
CA VAL A 82 24.00 -6.09 29.50
C VAL A 82 25.03 -5.49 28.55
N ARG A 83 26.14 -6.20 28.29
CA ARG A 83 27.19 -5.73 27.38
C ARG A 83 26.67 -5.62 25.95
N PRO A 84 27.24 -4.70 25.15
CA PRO A 84 26.91 -4.60 23.73
C PRO A 84 27.16 -5.92 23.00
N ARG A 85 26.20 -6.34 22.19
CA ARG A 85 26.27 -7.57 21.39
C ARG A 85 26.06 -7.23 19.92
N LYS A 86 26.87 -7.82 19.05
CA LYS A 86 26.79 -7.56 17.59
C LYS A 86 25.47 -8.05 16.98
N ASP A 87 24.87 -9.09 17.56
CA ASP A 87 23.65 -9.74 17.08
C ASP A 87 22.36 -9.12 17.62
N LEU A 88 22.43 -8.25 18.64
CA LEU A 88 21.26 -7.74 19.33
C LEU A 88 21.33 -6.22 19.56
N THR A 89 20.21 -5.53 19.37
CA THR A 89 20.10 -4.12 19.73
C THR A 89 20.22 -3.93 21.24
N ALA A 90 20.84 -2.82 21.68
CA ALA A 90 20.98 -2.46 23.09
C ALA A 90 19.66 -2.46 23.89
N LYS A 91 18.52 -2.20 23.24
CA LYS A 91 17.18 -2.30 23.86
C LYS A 91 16.81 -3.74 24.20
N VAL A 92 17.08 -4.68 23.30
CA VAL A 92 16.77 -6.11 23.49
C VAL A 92 17.64 -6.70 24.58
N VAL A 93 18.94 -6.41 24.55
CA VAL A 93 19.90 -6.83 25.59
C VAL A 93 19.46 -6.36 26.98
N ARG A 94 19.16 -5.06 27.14
CA ARG A 94 18.67 -4.51 28.42
C ARG A 94 17.35 -5.11 28.87
N THR A 95 16.42 -5.33 27.94
CA THR A 95 15.11 -5.94 28.25
C THR A 95 15.28 -7.38 28.74
N ARG A 96 16.13 -8.17 28.06
CA ARG A 96 16.43 -9.54 28.45
C ARG A 96 17.07 -9.63 29.83
N ALA A 97 18.07 -8.80 30.09
CA ALA A 97 18.72 -8.72 31.40
C ALA A 97 17.73 -8.31 32.51
N ARG A 98 16.88 -7.30 32.26
CA ARG A 98 15.83 -6.89 33.19
C ARG A 98 14.86 -8.02 33.49
N LEU A 99 14.37 -8.72 32.46
CA LEU A 99 13.45 -9.85 32.63
C LEU A 99 14.08 -10.99 33.42
N ARG A 100 15.37 -11.26 33.21
CA ARG A 100 16.09 -12.32 33.92
C ARG A 100 16.26 -11.99 35.41
N ILE A 101 16.60 -10.75 35.75
CA ILE A 101 16.60 -10.30 37.15
C ILE A 101 15.20 -10.38 37.76
N LEU A 102 14.17 -9.88 37.05
CA LEU A 102 12.79 -9.91 37.55
C LEU A 102 12.27 -11.35 37.74
N ALA A 103 12.60 -12.27 36.85
CA ALA A 103 12.26 -13.68 36.98
C ALA A 103 12.82 -14.27 38.28
N SER A 104 14.11 -14.04 38.55
CA SER A 104 14.75 -14.48 39.79
C SER A 104 14.18 -13.82 41.04
N LEU A 105 13.85 -12.52 40.99
CA LEU A 105 13.25 -11.79 42.12
C LEU A 105 11.81 -12.25 42.43
N LEU A 106 11.06 -12.64 41.41
CA LEU A 106 9.68 -13.11 41.50
C LEU A 106 9.58 -14.62 41.70
N GLU A 107 10.71 -15.34 41.67
CA GLU A 107 10.77 -16.81 41.77
C GLU A 107 9.91 -17.50 40.68
N VAL A 108 9.90 -16.93 39.48
CA VAL A 108 9.21 -17.47 38.29
C VAL A 108 10.21 -17.78 37.18
N ASP A 109 9.80 -18.61 36.22
CA ASP A 109 10.64 -18.91 35.07
C ASP A 109 10.83 -17.68 34.16
N PHE A 110 12.04 -17.54 33.60
CA PHE A 110 12.35 -16.45 32.68
C PHE A 110 11.54 -16.54 31.38
N ASP A 111 11.31 -17.75 30.88
CA ASP A 111 10.57 -17.97 29.65
C ASP A 111 9.10 -17.60 29.80
N ASP A 112 8.49 -17.79 30.97
CA ASP A 112 7.12 -17.33 31.24
C ASP A 112 6.98 -15.81 31.11
N LEU A 113 7.91 -15.05 31.69
CA LEU A 113 7.92 -13.59 31.58
C LEU A 113 8.24 -13.12 30.16
N ARG A 114 9.18 -13.79 29.48
CA ARG A 114 9.54 -13.50 28.09
C ARG A 114 8.37 -13.76 27.16
N GLN A 115 7.65 -14.87 27.36
CA GLN A 115 6.50 -15.25 26.56
C GLN A 115 5.37 -14.23 26.73
N ARG A 116 5.05 -13.84 27.97
CA ARG A 116 4.01 -12.82 28.22
C ARG A 116 4.34 -11.46 27.60
N GLU A 117 5.59 -11.01 27.68
CA GLU A 117 6.02 -9.77 27.03
C GLU A 117 5.96 -9.88 25.49
N ALA A 118 6.33 -11.04 24.94
CA ALA A 118 6.23 -11.31 23.51
C ALA A 118 4.77 -11.37 23.04
N GLU A 119 3.88 -11.98 23.81
CA GLU A 119 2.44 -12.02 23.56
C GLU A 119 1.83 -10.62 23.55
N ARG A 120 2.13 -9.78 24.56
CA ARG A 120 1.68 -8.38 24.58
C ARG A 120 2.10 -7.61 23.33
N ARG A 121 3.36 -7.78 22.90
CA ARG A 121 3.87 -7.16 21.67
C ARG A 121 3.17 -7.71 20.43
N ARG A 122 2.99 -9.04 20.34
CA ARG A 122 2.30 -9.69 19.23
C ARG A 122 0.85 -9.24 19.13
N SER A 123 0.12 -9.17 20.24
CA SER A 123 -1.26 -8.68 20.26
C SER A 123 -1.37 -7.24 19.78
N GLN A 124 -0.47 -6.35 20.21
CA GLN A 124 -0.44 -4.96 19.75
C GLN A 124 -0.14 -4.88 18.24
N VAL A 125 0.90 -5.57 17.77
CA VAL A 125 1.27 -5.58 16.34
C VAL A 125 0.13 -6.17 15.50
N MET A 126 -0.49 -7.26 15.95
CA MET A 126 -1.60 -7.91 15.25
C MET A 126 -2.81 -6.96 15.12
N GLN A 127 -3.16 -6.23 16.18
CA GLN A 127 -4.22 -5.22 16.13
C GLN A 127 -3.93 -4.12 15.10
N PHE A 128 -2.71 -3.59 15.06
CA PHE A 128 -2.31 -2.59 14.07
C PHE A 128 -2.31 -3.15 12.64
N THR A 129 -1.82 -4.37 12.44
CA THR A 129 -1.81 -5.03 11.13
C THR A 129 -3.22 -5.26 10.62
N ILE A 130 -4.14 -5.71 11.47
CA ILE A 130 -5.55 -5.89 11.12
C ILE A 130 -6.19 -4.55 10.75
N ALA A 131 -5.99 -3.52 11.58
CA ALA A 131 -6.55 -2.19 11.33
C ALA A 131 -6.05 -1.59 10.01
N LEU A 132 -4.75 -1.73 9.72
CA LEU A 132 -4.16 -1.31 8.45
C LEU A 132 -4.73 -2.10 7.27
N GLY A 133 -4.92 -3.41 7.43
CA GLY A 133 -5.54 -4.26 6.41
C GLY A 133 -6.96 -3.82 6.07
N ILE A 134 -7.79 -3.53 7.07
CA ILE A 134 -9.15 -3.02 6.88
C ILE A 134 -9.13 -1.67 6.16
N LEU A 135 -8.23 -0.76 6.55
CA LEU A 135 -8.08 0.54 5.91
C LEU A 135 -7.71 0.41 4.42
N LEU A 136 -6.75 -0.46 4.09
CA LEU A 136 -6.31 -0.70 2.72
C LEU A 136 -7.43 -1.32 1.87
N VAL A 137 -8.16 -2.30 2.40
CA VAL A 137 -9.32 -2.89 1.71
C VAL A 137 -10.39 -1.82 1.48
N GLY A 138 -10.67 -0.97 2.46
CA GLY A 138 -11.59 0.15 2.32
C GLY A 138 -11.16 1.16 1.26
N MET A 139 -9.88 1.51 1.19
CA MET A 139 -9.33 2.38 0.15
C MET A 139 -9.45 1.78 -1.24
N VAL A 140 -9.16 0.48 -1.40
CA VAL A 140 -9.28 -0.21 -2.69
C VAL A 140 -10.76 -0.30 -3.11
N ALA A 141 -11.66 -0.64 -2.19
CA ALA A 141 -13.08 -0.70 -2.48
C ALA A 141 -13.63 0.68 -2.88
N GLY A 142 -13.31 1.72 -2.09
CA GLY A 142 -13.73 3.09 -2.36
C GLY A 142 -13.17 3.65 -3.67
N SER A 143 -11.89 3.38 -3.99
CA SER A 143 -11.32 3.78 -5.28
C SER A 143 -11.94 3.05 -6.46
N CYS A 144 -12.29 1.77 -6.30
CA CYS A 144 -12.98 1.00 -7.34
C CYS A 144 -14.37 1.58 -7.62
N GLU A 145 -15.15 1.91 -6.58
CA GLU A 145 -16.44 2.58 -6.73
C GLU A 145 -16.30 3.96 -7.37
N TYR A 146 -15.33 4.77 -6.92
CA TYR A 146 -15.07 6.09 -7.50
C TYR A 146 -14.73 6.00 -8.99
N LEU A 147 -13.92 5.02 -9.40
CA LEU A 147 -13.59 4.80 -10.81
C LEU A 147 -14.80 4.30 -11.61
N ARG A 148 -15.65 3.44 -11.03
CA ARG A 148 -16.93 3.02 -11.65
C ARG A 148 -17.86 4.21 -11.84
N GLN A 149 -17.98 5.08 -10.84
CA GLN A 149 -18.79 6.29 -10.90
C GLN A 149 -18.30 7.24 -11.99
N ARG A 150 -16.98 7.50 -12.05
CA ARG A 150 -16.38 8.28 -13.14
C ARG A 150 -16.62 7.68 -14.52
N ARG A 151 -16.57 6.36 -14.65
CA ARG A 151 -16.85 5.68 -15.93
C ARG A 151 -18.32 5.82 -16.33
N ALA A 152 -19.25 5.74 -15.37
CA ALA A 152 -20.67 5.89 -15.63
C ALA A 152 -21.03 7.29 -16.13
N THR A 153 -20.44 8.35 -15.54
CA THR A 153 -20.68 9.72 -15.99
C THR A 153 -20.16 9.95 -17.41
N HIS A 154 -18.94 9.49 -17.71
CA HIS A 154 -18.39 9.63 -19.06
C HIS A 154 -19.12 8.79 -20.11
N ALA A 155 -19.60 7.59 -19.74
CA ALA A 155 -20.41 6.77 -20.64
C ALA A 155 -21.73 7.47 -21.00
N ALA A 156 -22.37 8.13 -20.03
CA ALA A 156 -23.59 8.90 -20.25
C ALA A 156 -23.35 10.11 -21.18
N GLU A 157 -22.24 10.83 -21.02
CA GLU A 157 -21.86 11.93 -21.91
C GLU A 157 -21.64 11.46 -23.36
N ILE A 158 -20.94 10.33 -23.53
CA ILE A 158 -20.69 9.75 -24.87
C ILE A 158 -21.99 9.29 -25.52
N GLN A 159 -22.94 8.74 -24.75
CA GLN A 159 -24.26 8.36 -25.28
C GLN A 159 -25.06 9.59 -25.68
N ALA A 160 -25.08 10.64 -24.86
CA ALA A 160 -25.75 11.89 -25.20
C ALA A 160 -25.20 12.55 -26.47
N ASP A 161 -23.87 12.52 -26.69
CA ASP A 161 -23.27 13.05 -27.92
C ASP A 161 -23.64 12.20 -29.15
N LYS A 162 -23.66 10.87 -29.01
CA LYS A 162 -24.11 9.96 -30.08
C LYS A 162 -25.56 10.23 -30.48
N ASP A 163 -26.46 10.33 -29.49
CA ASP A 163 -27.88 10.57 -29.74
C ASP A 163 -28.10 11.94 -30.40
N ARG A 164 -27.36 12.97 -29.95
CA ARG A 164 -27.41 14.30 -30.56
C ARG A 164 -26.92 14.29 -32.00
N ARG A 165 -25.85 13.56 -32.31
CA ARG A 165 -25.34 13.42 -33.69
C ARG A 165 -26.32 12.69 -34.59
N LEU A 166 -26.97 11.64 -34.08
CA LEU A 166 -28.01 10.92 -34.83
C LEU A 166 -29.20 11.84 -35.13
N ALA A 167 -29.71 12.58 -34.14
CA ALA A 167 -30.79 13.54 -34.34
C ALA A 167 -30.41 14.64 -35.36
N LEU A 168 -29.18 15.15 -35.29
CA LEU A 168 -28.68 16.13 -36.26
C LEU A 168 -28.58 15.53 -37.67
N ALA A 169 -28.07 14.30 -37.80
CA ALA A 169 -28.00 13.60 -39.09
C ALA A 169 -29.39 13.35 -39.69
N GLU A 170 -30.37 12.95 -38.89
CA GLU A 170 -31.77 12.77 -39.31
C GLU A 170 -32.39 14.09 -39.78
N SER A 171 -32.19 15.17 -39.02
CA SER A 171 -32.69 16.50 -39.41
C SER A 171 -32.05 16.99 -40.72
N ALA A 172 -30.73 16.80 -40.89
CA ALA A 172 -30.01 17.18 -42.09
C ALA A 172 -30.45 16.34 -43.31
N ALA A 173 -30.73 15.05 -43.11
CA ALA A 173 -31.27 14.18 -44.16
C ALA A 173 -32.69 14.61 -44.57
N ALA A 174 -33.54 14.98 -43.61
CA ALA A 174 -34.89 15.49 -43.89
C ALA A 174 -34.84 16.83 -44.66
N ASP A 175 -33.94 17.74 -44.28
CA ASP A 175 -33.76 19.01 -44.98
C ASP A 175 -33.19 18.81 -46.39
N ALA A 176 -32.24 17.89 -46.58
CA ALA A 176 -31.73 17.52 -47.89
C ALA A 176 -32.83 16.93 -48.79
N ALA A 177 -33.69 16.06 -48.25
CA ALA A 177 -34.84 15.52 -48.98
C ALA A 177 -35.80 16.64 -49.42
N ARG A 178 -36.14 17.59 -48.53
CA ARG A 178 -36.99 18.75 -48.86
C ARG A 178 -36.36 19.64 -49.93
N ARG A 179 -35.05 19.87 -49.89
CA ARG A 179 -34.33 20.63 -50.92
C ARG A 179 -34.38 19.92 -52.27
N ASN A 180 -34.10 18.61 -52.30
CA ASN A 180 -34.16 17.82 -53.52
C ASN A 180 -35.57 17.81 -54.12
N GLU A 181 -36.62 17.72 -53.31
CA GLU A 181 -38.01 17.83 -53.78
C GLU A 181 -38.33 19.22 -54.35
N ALA A 182 -37.86 20.29 -53.70
CA ALA A 182 -38.05 21.65 -54.17
C ALA A 182 -37.30 21.89 -55.50
N GLU A 183 -36.07 21.39 -55.62
CA GLU A 183 -35.29 21.43 -56.85
C GLU A 183 -35.96 20.62 -57.97
N ALA A 184 -36.48 19.43 -57.66
CA ALA A 184 -37.20 18.61 -58.63
C ALA A 184 -38.46 19.33 -59.15
N LYS A 185 -39.22 19.98 -58.27
CA LYS A 185 -40.38 20.80 -58.65
C LYS A 185 -39.97 21.97 -59.53
N LYS A 186 -38.92 22.71 -59.15
CA LYS A 186 -38.41 23.85 -59.92
C LYS A 186 -37.91 23.41 -61.30
N ASN A 187 -37.18 22.30 -61.38
CA ASN A 187 -36.69 21.74 -62.64
C ASN A 187 -37.84 21.26 -63.54
N ALA A 188 -38.88 20.65 -62.96
CA ALA A 188 -40.07 20.27 -63.71
C ALA A 188 -40.82 21.49 -64.26
N GLU A 189 -40.88 22.59 -63.50
CA GLU A 189 -41.50 23.83 -63.95
C GLU A 189 -40.67 24.52 -65.04
N LEU A 190 -39.35 24.57 -64.89
CA LEU A 190 -38.44 25.06 -65.92
C LEU A 190 -38.54 24.24 -67.21
N ALA A 191 -38.68 22.91 -67.11
CA ALA A 191 -38.87 22.03 -68.25
C ALA A 191 -40.19 22.34 -68.99
N LYS A 192 -41.27 22.63 -68.26
CA LYS A 192 -42.54 23.08 -68.85
C LYS A 192 -42.40 24.42 -69.57
N GLN A 193 -41.70 25.38 -68.97
CA GLN A 193 -41.43 26.68 -69.59
C GLN A 193 -40.58 26.55 -70.84
N ASN A 194 -39.53 25.71 -70.81
CA ASN A 194 -38.68 25.44 -71.95
C ASN A 194 -39.43 24.73 -73.09
N ALA A 195 -40.38 23.83 -72.76
CA ALA A 195 -41.23 23.20 -73.77
C ALA A 195 -42.18 24.21 -74.43
N ALA A 196 -42.82 25.07 -73.64
CA ALA A 196 -43.69 26.13 -74.16
C ALA A 196 -42.93 27.15 -75.02
N THR A 197 -41.73 27.56 -74.59
CA THR A 197 -40.89 28.46 -75.40
C THR A 197 -40.43 27.79 -76.69
N ALA A 198 -40.05 26.51 -76.65
CA ALA A 198 -39.71 25.76 -77.86
C ALA A 198 -40.89 25.66 -78.84
N GLU A 199 -42.12 25.47 -78.36
CA GLU A 199 -43.32 25.51 -79.22
C GLU A 199 -43.55 26.89 -79.84
N THR A 200 -43.38 27.97 -79.08
CA THR A 200 -43.50 29.33 -79.64
C THR A 200 -42.43 29.64 -80.67
N LEU A 201 -41.19 29.19 -80.43
CA LEU A 201 -40.08 29.36 -81.39
C LEU A 201 -40.36 28.58 -82.67
N LYS A 202 -40.91 27.36 -82.59
CA LYS A 202 -41.32 26.58 -83.76
C LYS A 202 -42.38 27.31 -84.58
N LYS A 203 -43.44 27.83 -83.93
CA LYS A 203 -44.49 28.60 -84.63
C LYS A 203 -43.92 29.86 -85.29
N ALA A 204 -43.06 30.61 -84.59
CA ALA A 204 -42.41 31.79 -85.16
C ALA A 204 -41.48 31.43 -86.34
N GLN A 205 -40.78 30.29 -86.28
CA GLN A 205 -40.00 29.78 -87.40
C GLN A 205 -40.89 29.40 -88.60
N GLU A 206 -42.03 28.74 -88.36
CA GLU A 206 -43.01 28.42 -89.41
C GLU A 206 -43.55 29.68 -90.08
N GLU A 207 -43.96 30.69 -89.30
CA GLU A 207 -44.43 31.99 -89.80
C GLU A 207 -43.34 32.73 -90.60
N LEU A 208 -42.09 32.73 -90.13
CA LEU A 208 -40.97 33.35 -90.84
C LEU A 208 -40.69 32.65 -92.17
N THR A 209 -40.78 31.31 -92.20
CA THR A 209 -40.59 30.52 -93.42
C THR A 209 -41.72 30.80 -94.42
N GLU A 210 -42.94 30.98 -93.94
CA GLU A 210 -44.09 31.36 -94.74
C GLU A 210 -43.96 32.79 -95.31
N GLN A 211 -43.51 33.75 -94.48
CA GLN A 211 -43.19 35.11 -94.95
C GLN A 211 -42.10 35.12 -96.02
N GLN A 212 -41.03 34.34 -95.83
CA GLN A 212 -39.96 34.20 -96.84
C GLN A 212 -40.48 33.57 -98.14
N ARG A 213 -41.37 32.57 -98.05
CA ARG A 213 -42.01 31.95 -99.22
C ARG A 213 -42.86 32.97 -99.99
N LEU A 214 -43.67 33.76 -99.30
CA LEU A 214 -44.51 34.81 -99.91
C LEU A 214 -43.66 35.91 -100.55
N ALA A 215 -42.58 36.35 -99.88
CA ALA A 215 -41.64 37.32 -100.44
C ALA A 215 -40.95 36.81 -101.72
N ARG A 216 -40.58 35.51 -101.74
CA ARG A 216 -39.98 34.87 -102.93
C ARG A 216 -40.96 34.80 -104.10
N VAL A 217 -42.22 34.44 -103.85
CA VAL A 217 -43.28 34.44 -104.88
C VAL A 217 -43.55 35.85 -105.41
N LYS A 218 -43.55 36.86 -104.53
CA LYS A 218 -43.72 38.27 -104.92
C LYS A 218 -42.57 38.77 -105.79
N ALA A 219 -41.32 38.43 -105.43
CA ALA A 219 -40.13 38.75 -106.21
C ALA A 219 -40.07 38.03 -107.58
N GLU A 220 -40.69 36.86 -107.71
CA GLU A 220 -40.84 36.15 -109.00
C GLU A 220 -41.95 36.77 -109.87
N SER A 221 -43.01 37.31 -109.26
CA SER A 221 -44.11 37.99 -109.99
C SER A 221 -43.73 39.36 -110.58
N GLU A 222 -42.79 40.07 -109.97
CA GLU A 222 -42.28 41.36 -110.46
C GLU A 222 -41.27 41.22 -111.62
N ARG A 223 -40.76 40.01 -111.88
CA ARG A 223 -39.84 39.72 -113.01
C ARG A 223 -40.57 39.28 -114.30
N ALA A 224 -41.91 39.23 -114.28
CA ALA A 224 -42.74 38.75 -115.38
C ALA A 224 -43.42 39.88 -116.19
N TRP A 225 -42.97 41.13 -116.05
CA TRP A 225 -43.38 42.28 -116.86
C TRP A 225 -42.20 42.91 -117.58
#